data_AF-A0A7V3FZH5-F1
#
_entry.id   AF-A0A7V3FZH5-F1
#
_cell.length_a   1.000
_cell.length_b   1.000
_cell.length_c   1.000
_cell.angle_alpha   90.00
_cell.angle_beta   90.00
_cell.angle_gamma   90.00
#
_symmetry.space_group_name_H-M   'P 1'
#
loop_
_entity.id
_entity.type
_entity.pdbx_description
1 polymer ?
#
loop_
_entity_poly.entity_id
_entity_poly.type
_entity_poly.pdbx_seq_one_letter_code
_entity_poly.pdbx_strand_id
1 'polypeptide(L)' 'MRKADLSLGLFTDLYELTMAQAYWQSGQTASATFSLFFRKYPPDRAYFVFAGLADVLDYLEDFRFSPADLDYLRSLDR' A
#
# COMPACT_ATOMS: atom_id res chain seq x y z
N MET A 1 2.90 5.17 21.79
CA MET A 1 1.85 5.54 20.81
C MET A 1 0.88 4.38 20.68
N ARG A 2 -0.43 4.65 20.65
CA ARG A 2 -1.41 3.60 20.30
C ARG A 2 -1.45 3.51 18.78
N LYS A 3 -1.62 2.30 18.22
CA LYS A 3 -1.77 2.08 16.76
C LYS A 3 -2.85 2.97 16.08
N ALA A 4 -3.75 3.56 16.86
CA ALA A 4 -4.83 4.44 16.40
C ALA A 4 -4.37 5.82 15.88
N ASP A 5 -3.11 6.22 16.09
CA ASP A 5 -2.58 7.52 15.63
C ASP A 5 -1.82 7.43 14.30
N LEU A 6 -1.71 6.23 13.70
CA LEU A 6 -1.04 6.02 12.41
C LEU A 6 -1.99 6.32 11.25
N SER A 7 -1.45 6.90 10.17
CA SER A 7 -2.25 7.17 8.98
C SER A 7 -2.47 5.91 8.15
N LEU A 8 -3.42 5.97 7.21
CA LEU A 8 -3.58 4.93 6.20
C LEU A 8 -2.32 4.73 5.35
N GLY A 9 -1.37 5.68 5.33
CA GLY A 9 -0.09 5.54 4.65
C GLY A 9 0.74 4.33 5.12
N LEU A 10 0.53 3.86 6.35
CA LEU A 10 1.13 2.62 6.88
C LEU A 10 0.23 1.39 6.79
N PHE A 11 -0.94 1.49 6.15
CA PHE A 11 -1.79 0.34 5.87
C PHE A 11 -1.26 -0.45 4.67
N THR A 12 -0.08 -1.03 4.85
CA THR A 12 0.64 -1.86 3.89
C THR A 12 1.52 -2.86 4.63
N ASP A 13 1.95 -3.91 3.96
CA ASP A 13 2.98 -4.79 4.50
C ASP A 13 4.33 -4.06 4.53
N LEU A 14 5.11 -4.25 5.61
CA LEU A 14 6.44 -3.64 5.78
C LEU A 14 7.40 -3.98 4.62
N TYR A 15 7.18 -5.13 3.97
CA TYR A 15 7.90 -5.55 2.79
C TYR A 15 7.89 -4.47 1.69
N GLU A 16 6.74 -3.87 1.41
CA GLU A 16 6.59 -2.87 0.35
C GLU A 16 7.45 -1.61 0.61
N LEU A 17 7.55 -1.18 1.87
CA LEU A 17 8.40 -0.05 2.26
C LEU A 17 9.88 -0.37 2.10
N THR A 18 10.29 -1.58 2.49
CA THR A 18 11.69 -2.01 2.31
C THR A 18 12.06 -2.19 0.84
N MET A 19 11.12 -2.62 0.00
CA MET A 19 11.32 -2.70 -1.46
C MET A 19 11.41 -1.31 -2.08
N ALA A 20 10.55 -0.37 -1.69
CA ALA A 20 10.63 1.01 -2.14
C ALA A 20 11.98 1.65 -1.78
N GLN A 21 12.50 1.40 -0.57
CA GLN A 21 13.83 1.84 -0.15
C GLN A 21 14.93 1.22 -1.04
N ALA A 22 14.85 -0.07 -1.34
CA ALA A 22 15.83 -0.74 -2.21
C ALA A 22 15.81 -0.18 -3.65
N TYR A 23 14.63 0.10 -4.20
CA TYR A 23 14.50 0.73 -5.52
C TYR A 23 15.07 2.16 -5.52
N TRP A 24 14.78 2.93 -4.48
CA TRP A 24 15.33 4.27 -4.32
C TRP A 24 16.87 4.27 -4.26
N GLN A 25 17.45 3.41 -3.40
CA GLN A 25 18.91 3.30 -3.23
C GLN A 25 19.63 2.80 -4.48
N SER A 26 18.97 1.96 -5.29
CA SER A 26 19.52 1.46 -6.56
C SER A 26 19.26 2.39 -7.75
N GLY A 27 18.58 3.53 -7.54
CA GLY A 27 18.26 4.48 -8.60
C GLY A 27 17.21 3.97 -9.59
N GLN A 28 16.44 2.94 -9.23
CA GLN A 28 15.43 2.34 -10.08
C GLN A 28 14.18 3.23 -10.15
N THR A 29 14.05 3.96 -11.26
CA THR A 29 13.00 4.99 -11.47
C THR A 29 12.16 4.74 -12.72
N ALA A 30 12.32 3.59 -13.36
CA ALA A 30 11.56 3.22 -14.55
C ALA A 30 10.06 3.03 -14.23
N SER A 31 9.20 3.37 -15.19
CA SER A 31 7.76 3.13 -15.07
C SER A 31 7.45 1.65 -14.93
N ALA A 32 6.54 1.32 -14.00
CA ALA A 32 6.05 -0.02 -13.75
C ALA A 32 4.52 -0.09 -13.92
N THR A 33 4.01 -1.26 -14.32
CA THR A 33 2.59 -1.52 -14.48
C THR A 33 2.19 -2.68 -13.57
N PHE A 34 1.13 -2.51 -12.81
CA PHE A 34 0.57 -3.53 -11.91
C PHE A 34 -0.85 -3.89 -12.34
N SER A 35 -1.22 -5.16 -12.19
CA SER A 35 -2.55 -5.67 -12.54
C SER A 35 -3.22 -6.31 -11.33
N LEU A 36 -4.47 -5.94 -11.07
CA LEU A 36 -5.31 -6.55 -10.05
C LEU A 36 -6.26 -7.57 -10.69
N PHE A 37 -6.23 -8.82 -10.23
CA PHE A 37 -7.10 -9.89 -10.72
C PHE A 37 -7.23 -11.01 -9.68
N PHE A 38 -8.31 -11.80 -9.78
CA PHE A 38 -8.48 -13.03 -9.01
C PHE A 38 -7.92 -14.22 -9.80
N ARG A 39 -7.23 -15.14 -9.12
CA ARG A 39 -6.65 -16.34 -9.76
C ARG A 39 -7.63 -17.50 -9.88
N LYS A 40 -8.60 -17.57 -8.97
CA LYS A 40 -9.55 -18.67 -8.85
C LYS A 40 -10.96 -18.12 -8.77
N TYR A 41 -11.88 -18.88 -9.33
CA TYR A 41 -13.27 -18.55 -9.41
C TYR A 41 -14.07 -19.55 -8.56
N PRO A 42 -14.89 -19.11 -7.58
CA PRO A 42 -15.74 -20.03 -6.83
C PRO A 42 -16.70 -20.76 -7.78
N PRO A 43 -16.84 -22.10 -7.68
CA PRO A 43 -17.59 -22.88 -8.67
C PRO A 43 -19.07 -22.48 -8.76
N ASP A 44 -19.63 -21.97 -7.66
CA ASP A 44 -21.07 -21.69 -7.53
C ASP A 44 -21.43 -20.20 -7.66
N ARG A 45 -20.56 -19.39 -8.27
CA ARG A 45 -20.87 -17.97 -8.58
C ARG A 45 -20.98 -17.77 -10.08
N ALA A 46 -21.86 -16.87 -10.55
CA ALA A 46 -22.03 -16.59 -11.99
C ALA A 46 -21.31 -15.31 -12.45
N TYR A 47 -21.01 -14.39 -11.52
CA TYR A 47 -20.30 -13.15 -11.79
C TYR A 47 -19.67 -12.58 -10.50
N PHE A 48 -18.79 -11.59 -10.67
CA PHE A 48 -18.33 -10.71 -9.60
C PHE A 48 -18.73 -9.27 -9.92
N VAL A 49 -19.04 -8.52 -8.86
CA VAL A 49 -19.18 -7.07 -8.94
C VAL A 49 -17.98 -6.47 -8.25
N PHE A 50 -17.25 -5.63 -8.96
CA PHE A 50 -16.19 -4.83 -8.36
C PHE A 50 -16.81 -3.55 -7.78
N ALA A 51 -16.50 -3.26 -6.52
CA ALA A 51 -16.93 -2.07 -5.81
C ALA A 51 -15.78 -1.56 -4.95
N GLY A 52 -15.65 -0.24 -4.81
CA GLY A 52 -14.60 0.41 -4.02
C GLY A 52 -13.43 0.99 -4.83
N LEU A 53 -13.52 1.06 -6.17
CA LEU A 53 -12.47 1.69 -6.97
C LEU A 53 -12.29 3.18 -6.62
N ALA A 54 -13.41 3.90 -6.50
CA ALA A 54 -13.41 5.32 -6.19
C ALA A 54 -12.73 5.59 -4.84
N ASP A 55 -13.10 4.83 -3.79
CA ASP A 55 -12.50 4.97 -2.46
C ASP A 55 -10.98 4.76 -2.48
N VAL A 56 -10.49 3.81 -3.28
CA VAL A 56 -9.05 3.57 -3.45
C VAL A 56 -8.37 4.73 -4.18
N LEU A 57 -9.00 5.28 -5.21
CA LEU A 57 -8.45 6.43 -5.94
C LEU A 57 -8.39 7.68 -5.05
N ASP A 58 -9.47 7.96 -4.32
CA ASP A 58 -9.53 9.09 -3.37
C ASP A 58 -8.42 8.95 -2.30
N TYR A 59 -8.21 7.73 -1.78
CA TYR A 59 -7.12 7.46 -0.85
C TYR A 59 -5.73 7.71 -1.44
N LEU A 60 -5.50 7.30 -2.70
CA LEU A 60 -4.21 7.45 -3.37
C LEU A 60 -3.90 8.91 -3.71
N GLU A 61 -4.91 9.70 -4.06
CA GLU A 61 -4.76 11.15 -4.31
C GLU A 61 -4.31 11.89 -3.04
N ASP A 62 -4.81 11.47 -1.89
CA ASP A 62 -4.44 12.01 -0.58
C ASP A 62 -3.34 11.19 0.12
N PHE A 63 -2.56 10.35 -0.57
CA PHE A 63 -1.57 9.50 0.11
C PHE A 63 -0.42 10.33 0.71
N ARG A 64 -0.21 10.21 2.03
CA ARG A 64 0.92 10.83 2.75
C ARG A 64 1.24 10.08 4.04
N PHE A 65 2.51 10.10 4.42
CA PHE A 65 2.93 9.72 5.77
C PHE A 65 2.76 10.88 6.73
N SER A 66 2.12 10.63 7.87
CA SER A 66 2.04 11.57 8.99
C SER A 66 3.37 11.60 9.77
N PRO A 67 3.62 12.64 10.60
CA PRO A 67 4.79 12.68 11.47
C PRO A 67 4.89 11.46 12.40
N ALA A 68 3.74 10.99 12.92
CA ALA A 68 3.64 9.78 13.74
C ALA A 68 4.09 8.52 12.98
N ASP A 69 3.75 8.41 11.69
CA ASP A 69 4.17 7.29 10.86
C ASP A 69 5.70 7.28 10.70
N LEU A 70 6.31 8.45 10.47
CA LEU A 70 7.75 8.58 10.32
C LEU A 70 8.48 8.25 11.62
N ASP A 71 7.97 8.71 12.76
CA ASP A 71 8.54 8.37 14.07
C ASP A 71 8.43 6.88 14.37
N TYR A 72 7.31 6.25 14.00
CA TYR A 72 7.18 4.80 14.08
C TYR A 72 8.19 4.09 13.18
N LEU A 73 8.34 4.47 11.90
CA LEU A 73 9.29 3.85 10.99
C LEU A 73 10.74 3.98 11.48
N ARG A 74 11.13 5.15 12.01
CA ARG A 74 12.46 5.36 12.62
C ARG A 74 12.72 4.45 13.81
N SER A 75 11.67 4.07 14.55
CA SER A 75 11.80 3.19 15.72
C SER A 75 12.06 1.72 15.36
N LEU A 76 11.93 1.32 14.08
CA LEU A 76 12.06 -0.07 13.65
C LEU A 76 13.52 -0.55 13.50
N ASP A 77 14.51 0.33 13.71
CA ASP A 77 15.95 0.03 13.69
C ASP A 77 16.40 -0.72 12.40
N ARG A 78 16.04 -0.15 11.25
CA ARG A 78 16.35 -0.65 9.90
C ARG A 78 16.88 0.47 8.99
#